data_AF-A0A0C1JAE3-F1
#
_entry.id   AF-A0A0C1JAE3-F1
#
_cell.length_a   1.000
_cell.length_b   1.000
_cell.length_c   1.000
_cell.angle_alpha   90.00
_cell.angle_beta   90.00
_cell.angle_gamma   90.00
#
_symmetry.space_group_name_H-M   'P 1'
#
loop_
_entity.id
_entity.type
_entity.pdbx_description
1 polymer ?
#
loop_
_entity_poly.entity_id
_entity_poly.type
_entity_poly.pdbx_seq_one_letter_code
_entity_poly.pdbx_strand_id
1 'polypeptide(L)' 'MFDEFPTNEQEPMASSLLLFDRAMRIRAIKDDVVRAAQQLDSLNDKQLAEIGINRSDIEDTIRRYI' A
#
# COMPACT_ATOMS: atom_id res chain seq x y z
N MET A 1 -41.62 32.93 11.65
CA MET A 1 -40.72 32.12 12.47
C MET A 1 -40.07 31.16 11.49
N PHE A 2 -38.85 31.45 11.06
CA PHE A 2 -38.15 30.66 10.05
C PHE A 2 -37.37 29.55 10.76
N ASP A 3 -37.78 28.30 10.53
CA ASP A 3 -36.99 27.10 10.80
C ASP A 3 -35.91 26.99 9.71
N GLU A 4 -34.65 27.23 10.07
CA GLU A 4 -33.49 26.87 9.25
C GLU A 4 -32.66 25.86 10.03
N PHE A 5 -32.87 24.58 9.75
CA PHE A 5 -31.90 23.54 10.08
C PHE A 5 -30.72 23.69 9.11
N PRO A 6 -29.47 23.80 9.58
CA PRO A 6 -28.34 23.84 8.66
C PRO A 6 -28.23 22.46 8.00
N THR A 7 -28.54 22.39 6.70
CA THR A 7 -28.25 21.22 5.88
C THR A 7 -26.74 21.08 5.81
N ASN A 8 -26.21 20.17 6.62
CA ASN A 8 -24.78 19.84 6.69
C ASN A 8 -24.37 19.04 5.44
N GLU A 9 -24.19 19.71 4.31
CA GLU A 9 -23.77 19.08 3.04
C GLU A 9 -22.24 18.85 2.95
N GLN A 10 -21.49 19.08 4.04
CA GLN A 10 -20.01 19.11 4.00
C GLN A 10 -19.29 17.79 4.27
N GLU A 11 -19.97 16.70 4.64
CA GLU A 11 -19.27 15.47 5.10
C GLU A 11 -18.85 14.43 4.02
N PRO A 12 -19.57 14.19 2.90
CA PRO A 12 -19.24 13.05 2.04
C PRO A 12 -17.96 13.24 1.20
N MET A 13 -17.61 14.48 0.81
CA MET A 13 -16.40 14.75 0.01
C MET A 13 -15.12 14.60 0.82
N ALA A 14 -15.12 15.02 2.09
CA ALA A 14 -13.97 14.85 2.99
C ALA A 14 -13.68 13.37 3.23
N SER A 15 -14.71 12.54 3.47
CA SER A 15 -14.54 11.10 3.62
C SER A 15 -14.04 10.41 2.34
N SER A 16 -14.55 10.82 1.18
CA SER A 16 -14.13 10.26 -0.11
C SER A 16 -12.66 10.58 -0.45
N LEU A 17 -12.20 11.80 -0.16
CA LEU A 17 -10.80 12.19 -0.31
C LEU A 17 -9.87 11.42 0.64
N LEU A 18 -10.29 11.19 1.89
CA LEU A 18 -9.53 10.37 2.84
C LEU A 18 -9.43 8.91 2.40
N LEU A 19 -10.52 8.34 1.88
CA LEU A 19 -10.51 7.00 1.31
C LEU A 19 -9.62 6.90 0.07
N PHE A 20 -9.65 7.93 -0.78
CA PHE A 20 -8.77 8.01 -1.96
C PHE A 20 -7.30 8.14 -1.56
N ASP A 21 -6.95 9.03 -0.62
CA ASP A 21 -5.59 9.17 -0.10
C ASP A 21 -5.11 7.84 0.50
N ARG A 22 -5.97 7.16 1.27
CA ARG A 22 -5.68 5.83 1.81
C ARG A 22 -5.46 4.79 0.71
N ALA A 23 -6.30 4.76 -0.32
CA ALA A 23 -6.16 3.85 -1.44
C ALA A 23 -4.87 4.12 -2.23
N MET A 24 -4.53 5.40 -2.44
CA MET A 24 -3.28 5.82 -3.07
C MET A 24 -2.05 5.42 -2.24
N ARG A 25 -2.08 5.60 -0.91
CA ARG A 25 -1.00 5.12 -0.03
C ARG A 25 -0.85 3.61 -0.07
N ILE A 26 -1.96 2.86 -0.03
CA ILE A 26 -1.93 1.39 -0.15
C ILE A 26 -1.31 0.99 -1.50
N ARG A 27 -1.66 1.68 -2.58
CA ARG A 27 -1.08 1.44 -3.90
C ARG A 27 0.41 1.78 -3.96
N ALA A 28 0.84 2.89 -3.36
CA ALA A 28 2.25 3.26 -3.27
C ALA A 28 3.06 2.21 -2.48
N ILE A 29 2.52 1.73 -1.36
CA ILE A 29 3.14 0.65 -0.57
C ILE A 29 3.29 -0.62 -1.41
N LYS A 30 2.29 -0.96 -2.24
CA LYS A 30 2.39 -2.11 -3.15
C LYS A 30 3.55 -1.96 -4.14
N ASP A 31 3.68 -0.79 -4.78
CA ASP A 31 4.76 -0.54 -5.74
C ASP A 31 6.14 -0.59 -5.06
N ASP A 32 6.26 -0.04 -3.85
CA ASP A 32 7.51 -0.07 -3.08
C ASP A 32 7.87 -1.49 -2.63
N VAL A 33 6.89 -2.30 -2.21
CA VAL A 33 7.11 -3.72 -1.85
C VAL A 33 7.58 -4.51 -3.07
N VAL A 34 6.97 -4.29 -4.25
CA VAL A 34 7.38 -4.93 -5.50
C VAL A 34 8.81 -4.51 -5.88
N ARG A 35 9.16 -3.22 -5.74
CA ARG A 35 10.52 -2.74 -5.99
C ARG A 35 11.55 -3.35 -5.03
N ALA A 36 11.25 -3.39 -3.75
CA ALA A 36 12.12 -4.00 -2.75
C ALA A 36 12.33 -5.49 -3.05
N ALA A 37 11.26 -6.20 -3.43
CA ALA A 37 11.34 -7.61 -3.80
C ALA A 37 12.20 -7.84 -5.07
N GLN A 38 12.09 -6.97 -6.08
CA GLN A 38 12.96 -7.00 -7.26
C GLN A 38 14.44 -6.73 -6.92
N GLN A 39 14.69 -5.81 -5.99
CA GLN A 39 16.05 -5.54 -5.50
C GLN A 39 16.62 -6.76 -4.77
N LEU A 40 15.82 -7.43 -3.94
CA LEU A 40 16.23 -8.66 -3.27
C LEU A 40 16.46 -9.81 -4.27
N ASP A 41 15.65 -9.93 -5.31
CA ASP A 41 15.82 -10.95 -6.35
C ASP A 41 17.12 -10.75 -7.17
N SER A 42 17.61 -9.51 -7.25
CA SER A 42 18.92 -9.20 -7.87
C SER A 42 20.12 -9.62 -7.03
N LEU A 43 19.93 -9.99 -5.76
CA LEU A 43 20.99 -10.50 -4.90
C LEU A 43 21.25 -12.00 -5.15
N ASN A 44 22.50 -12.40 -4.98
CA ASN A 44 22.86 -13.82 -5.04
C ASN A 44 22.34 -14.58 -3.81
N ASP A 45 22.08 -15.88 -3.97
CA ASP A 45 21.55 -16.76 -2.91
C ASP A 45 22.40 -16.73 -1.62
N LYS A 46 23.72 -16.56 -1.77
CA LYS A 46 24.63 -16.44 -0.64
C LYS A 46 24.41 -15.16 0.17
N GLN A 47 24.12 -14.05 -0.50
CA GLN A 47 23.82 -12.75 0.13
C GLN A 47 22.43 -12.76 0.76
N LEU A 48 21.46 -13.41 0.11
CA LEU A 48 20.12 -13.63 0.67
C LEU A 48 20.19 -14.51 1.93
N ALA A 49 21.00 -15.56 1.92
CA ALA A 49 21.22 -16.41 3.09
C ALA A 49 21.88 -15.66 4.26
N GLU A 50 22.81 -14.73 3.97
CA GLU A 50 23.45 -13.89 5.01
C GLU A 50 22.45 -13.00 5.75
N ILE A 51 21.39 -12.55 5.07
CA ILE A 51 20.29 -11.78 5.68
C ILE A 51 19.11 -12.66 6.14
N GLY A 52 19.22 -13.98 6.01
CA GLY A 52 18.21 -14.95 6.45
C GLY A 52 16.93 -14.95 5.61
N ILE A 53 17.00 -14.54 4.34
CA ILE A 53 15.86 -14.49 3.42
C ILE A 53 15.96 -15.65 2.42
N ASN A 54 14.86 -16.37 2.20
CA ASN A 54 14.76 -17.34 1.11
C ASN A 54 14.10 -16.72 -0.13
N ARG A 55 14.52 -17.14 -1.32
CA ARG A 55 13.88 -16.71 -2.59
C ARG A 55 12.39 -17.02 -2.64
N SER A 56 11.97 -18.15 -2.07
CA SER A 56 10.55 -18.53 -1.96
C SER A 56 9.72 -17.48 -1.22
N ASP A 57 10.27 -16.90 -0.16
CA ASP A 57 9.58 -15.92 0.67
C ASP A 57 9.41 -14.59 -0.09
N ILE A 58 10.36 -14.27 -0.96
CA ILE A 58 10.29 -13.10 -1.86
C ILE A 58 9.16 -13.33 -2.89
N GLU A 59 9.13 -14.49 -3.56
CA GLU A 59 8.09 -14.81 -4.55
C GLU A 59 6.68 -14.80 -3.94
N ASP A 60 6.51 -15.40 -2.75
CA ASP A 60 5.24 -15.44 -2.05
C ASP A 60 4.77 -14.05 -1.62
N THR A 61 5.72 -13.19 -1.21
CA THR A 61 5.42 -11.79 -0.89
C THR A 61 4.97 -11.05 -2.16
N ILE A 62 5.67 -11.19 -3.27
CA ILE A 62 5.29 -10.57 -4.56
C ILE A 62 3.86 -10.99 -4.95
N ARG A 63 3.56 -12.30 -4.94
CA ARG A 63 2.22 -12.85 -5.29
C ARG A 63 1.10 -12.36 -4.37
N ARG A 64 1.41 -11.95 -3.15
CA ARG A 64 0.40 -11.47 -2.19
C ARG A 64 0.01 -10.01 -2.43
N TYR A 65 0.88 -9.23 -3.07
CA TYR A 65 0.69 -7.79 -3.26
C TYR A 65 0.36 -7.40 -4.72
N ILE A 66 0.75 -8.23 -5.70
CA ILE A 66 0.37 -8.14 -7.12
C ILE A 66 -0.90 -8.97 -7.38
#